data_AF-A0A562PPN3-F1
#
_entry.id   AF-A0A562PPN3-F1
#
_cell.length_a   1.000
_cell.length_b   1.000
_cell.length_c   1.000
_cell.angle_alpha   90.00
_cell.angle_beta   90.00
_cell.angle_gamma   90.00
#
_symmetry.space_group_name_H-M   'P 1'
#
loop_
_entity.id
_entity.type
_entity.pdbx_description
1 polymer ?
#
loop_
_entity_poly.entity_id
_entity_poly.type
_entity_poly.pdbx_seq_one_letter_code
_entity_poly.pdbx_strand_id
1 'polypeptide(L)'
;MNEVIIKSADTAAQLVLSNIEDDYFTAAYKSHDVFFFKRVWGYTDCNLLVDLFAYMAKEWKGWDGEINWASIEQELSITCTSDKKGHIAVKLMFSQYEGAEPWEAQVVLNLESGVMEKASKDIKAFFHR
;
A
#
# COMPACT_ATOMS: atom_id res chain seq x y z
N MET A 1 3.27 -9.47 17.07
CA MET A 1 3.96 -8.44 16.24
C MET A 1 3.58 -8.71 14.80
N ASN A 2 2.46 -8.17 14.32
CA ASN A 2 1.91 -8.47 12.99
C ASN A 2 1.57 -7.16 12.30
N GLU A 3 2.58 -6.34 12.04
CA GLU A 3 2.43 -5.11 11.27
C GLU A 3 3.54 -5.03 10.22
N VAL A 4 3.21 -4.46 9.07
CA VAL A 4 4.17 -4.10 8.02
C VAL A 4 4.18 -2.58 7.93
N ILE A 5 5.38 -2.01 7.96
CA ILE A 5 5.59 -0.57 7.84
C ILE A 5 6.43 -0.30 6.60
N ILE A 6 5.87 0.46 5.67
CA ILE A 6 6.55 0.97 4.48
C ILE A 6 6.72 2.48 4.68
N LYS A 7 7.96 2.94 4.74
CA LYS A 7 8.32 4.34 4.99
C LYS A 7 8.58 5.07 3.68
N SER A 8 8.19 6.34 3.62
CA SER A 8 8.61 7.25 2.54
C SER A 8 10.13 7.41 2.55
N ALA A 9 10.70 7.63 1.37
CA ALA A 9 12.11 7.92 1.20
C ALA A 9 12.46 9.38 1.52
N ASP A 10 11.49 10.28 1.39
CA ASP A 10 11.69 11.74 1.40
C ASP A 10 10.96 12.47 2.54
N THR A 11 10.08 11.78 3.27
CA THR A 11 9.28 12.36 4.36
C THR A 11 9.17 11.38 5.54
N ALA A 12 8.60 11.84 6.66
CA ALA A 12 8.26 10.98 7.79
C ALA A 12 7.00 10.13 7.57
N ALA A 13 6.40 10.17 6.36
CA ALA A 13 5.19 9.44 6.07
C ALA A 13 5.43 7.93 6.00
N GLN A 14 4.41 7.16 6.35
CA GLN A 14 4.44 5.71 6.31
C GLN A 14 3.07 5.10 6.02
N LEU A 15 3.06 4.03 5.23
CA LEU A 15 1.95 3.09 5.10
C LEU A 15 2.15 1.95 6.10
N VAL A 16 1.12 1.67 6.89
CA VAL A 16 1.11 0.62 7.90
C VAL A 16 -0.03 -0.35 7.59
N LEU A 17 0.30 -1.63 7.41
CA LEU A 17 -0.66 -2.73 7.32
C LEU A 17 -0.62 -3.52 8.63
N SER A 18 -1.77 -3.79 9.25
CA SER A 18 -1.84 -4.42 10.57
C SER A 18 -3.16 -5.15 10.79
N ASN A 19 -3.31 -5.82 11.93
CA ASN A 19 -4.58 -6.39 12.42
C ASN A 19 -5.29 -7.28 11.39
N ILE A 20 -4.63 -8.35 10.92
CA ILE A 20 -5.30 -9.38 10.14
C ILE A 20 -6.30 -10.12 11.04
N GLU A 21 -7.56 -10.12 10.64
CA GLU A 21 -8.66 -10.80 11.30
C GLU A 21 -9.59 -11.38 10.22
N ASP A 22 -9.63 -12.71 10.13
CA ASP A 22 -10.29 -13.45 9.04
C ASP A 22 -9.85 -12.91 7.66
N ASP A 23 -10.78 -12.36 6.88
CA ASP A 23 -10.52 -11.79 5.56
C ASP A 23 -10.25 -10.28 5.59
N TYR A 24 -10.08 -9.67 6.77
CA TYR A 24 -9.87 -8.23 6.90
C TYR A 24 -8.45 -7.91 7.37
N PHE A 25 -7.96 -6.74 6.97
CA PHE A 25 -6.77 -6.12 7.55
C PHE A 25 -7.01 -4.62 7.76
N THR A 26 -6.17 -3.96 8.54
CA THR A 26 -6.18 -2.50 8.68
C THR A 26 -5.05 -1.88 7.87
N ALA A 27 -5.38 -0.96 6.98
CA ALA A 27 -4.43 -0.09 6.32
C ALA A 27 -4.47 1.30 6.96
N ALA A 28 -3.30 1.88 7.23
CA ALA A 28 -3.19 3.22 7.78
C ALA A 28 -2.08 4.00 7.08
N TYR A 29 -2.35 5.26 6.77
CA TYR A 29 -1.31 6.23 6.43
C TYR A 29 -1.06 7.12 7.63
N LYS A 30 0.22 7.32 7.97
CA LYS A 30 0.63 8.21 9.04
C LYS A 30 1.68 9.18 8.53
N SER A 31 1.46 10.48 8.65
CA SER A 31 2.48 11.52 8.51
C SER A 31 2.41 12.48 9.70
N HIS A 32 3.16 13.57 9.65
CA HIS A 32 3.04 14.64 10.63
C HIS A 32 1.69 15.38 10.52
N ASP A 33 1.24 15.62 9.28
CA ASP A 33 0.12 16.51 9.00
C ASP A 33 -1.22 15.79 8.95
N VAL A 34 -1.22 14.51 8.54
CA VAL A 34 -2.44 13.72 8.36
C VAL A 34 -2.27 12.29 8.85
N PHE A 35 -3.35 11.76 9.40
CA PHE A 35 -3.48 10.38 9.81
C PHE A 35 -4.87 9.89 9.40
N PHE A 36 -4.90 8.76 8.69
CA PHE A 36 -6.14 8.07 8.37
C PHE A 36 -5.88 6.57 8.34
N PHE A 37 -6.90 5.81 8.67
CA PHE A 37 -6.88 4.36 8.61
C PHE A 37 -8.24 3.84 8.17
N LYS A 38 -8.22 2.65 7.60
CA LYS A 38 -9.41 1.95 7.14
C LYS A 38 -9.24 0.46 7.36
N ARG A 39 -10.29 -0.18 7.84
CA ARG A 39 -10.41 -1.64 7.78
C ARG A 39 -10.75 -1.98 6.34
N VAL A 40 -9.97 -2.87 5.75
CA VAL A 40 -10.04 -3.25 4.34
C VAL A 40 -10.42 -4.72 4.25
N TRP A 41 -11.42 -5.04 3.44
CA TRP A 41 -11.74 -6.42 3.10
C TRP A 41 -10.74 -6.94 2.05
N GLY A 42 -9.98 -7.96 2.43
CA GLY A 42 -8.78 -8.42 1.75
C GLY A 42 -8.90 -9.72 0.94
N TYR A 43 -9.95 -10.52 1.12
CA TYR A 43 -10.19 -11.86 0.52
C TYR A 43 -9.18 -12.34 -0.56
N THR A 44 -9.54 -12.36 -1.85
CA THR A 44 -8.63 -12.73 -2.95
C THR A 44 -7.59 -11.66 -3.26
N ASP A 45 -7.86 -10.41 -2.86
CA ASP A 45 -7.07 -9.25 -3.26
C ASP A 45 -5.74 -9.15 -2.52
N CYS A 46 -5.61 -9.78 -1.35
CA CYS A 46 -4.34 -9.84 -0.62
C CYS A 46 -3.24 -10.52 -1.46
N ASN A 47 -3.58 -11.53 -2.26
CA ASN A 47 -2.62 -12.16 -3.17
C ASN A 47 -2.20 -11.21 -4.27
N LEU A 48 -3.14 -10.45 -4.84
CA LEU A 48 -2.84 -9.44 -5.87
C LEU A 48 -2.00 -8.30 -5.31
N LEU A 49 -2.19 -7.93 -4.04
CA LEU A 49 -1.37 -6.95 -3.34
C LEU A 49 0.06 -7.48 -3.12
N VAL A 50 0.19 -8.74 -2.72
CA VAL A 50 1.51 -9.41 -2.63
C VAL A 50 2.21 -9.43 -3.99
N ASP A 51 1.48 -9.75 -5.06
CA ASP A 51 2.00 -9.78 -6.42
C ASP A 51 2.42 -8.38 -6.91
N LEU A 52 1.66 -7.33 -6.56
CA LEU A 52 2.03 -5.94 -6.85
C LEU A 52 3.40 -5.59 -6.27
N PHE A 53 3.62 -5.87 -4.98
CA PHE A 53 4.90 -5.57 -4.33
C PHE A 53 6.02 -6.48 -4.81
N ALA A 54 5.73 -7.74 -5.14
CA ALA A 54 6.70 -8.64 -5.78
C ALA A 54 7.11 -8.14 -7.18
N TYR A 55 6.17 -7.61 -7.95
CA TYR A 55 6.44 -6.99 -9.24
C TYR A 55 7.34 -5.77 -9.10
N MET A 56 7.03 -4.84 -8.18
CA MET A 56 7.86 -3.65 -7.94
C MET A 56 9.29 -4.00 -7.49
N ALA A 57 9.45 -5.05 -6.69
CA ALA A 57 10.76 -5.54 -6.27
C ALA A 57 11.53 -6.19 -7.43
N LYS A 58 10.85 -6.95 -8.29
CA LYS A 58 11.47 -7.60 -9.45
C LYS A 58 11.89 -6.57 -10.50
N GLU A 59 11.00 -5.64 -10.85
CA GLU A 59 11.21 -4.59 -11.83
C GLU A 59 11.81 -3.33 -11.19
N TRP A 60 12.82 -3.50 -10.34
CA TRP A 60 13.46 -2.41 -9.57
C TRP A 60 14.10 -1.32 -10.45
N LYS A 61 14.42 -1.65 -11.71
CA LYS A 61 14.93 -0.70 -12.72
C LYS A 61 13.82 0.21 -13.27
N GLY A 62 12.57 -0.07 -12.93
CA GLY A 62 11.38 0.67 -13.36
C GLY A 62 10.59 -0.05 -14.45
N TRP A 63 9.36 0.42 -14.64
CA TRP A 63 8.38 -0.05 -15.61
C TRP A 63 7.75 1.15 -16.33
N ASP A 64 6.98 0.87 -17.39
CA ASP A 64 6.20 1.87 -18.11
C ASP A 64 4.75 1.92 -17.61
N GLY A 65 4.21 3.13 -17.51
CA GLY A 65 2.82 3.36 -17.13
C GLY A 65 2.52 3.16 -15.64
N GLU A 66 1.23 3.00 -15.35
CA GLU A 66 0.71 2.79 -14.00
C GLU A 66 0.41 1.31 -13.78
N ILE A 67 0.77 0.80 -12.61
CA ILE A 67 0.28 -0.49 -12.10
C ILE A 67 -0.67 -0.21 -10.94
N ASN A 68 -1.80 -0.92 -10.91
CA ASN A 68 -2.90 -0.62 -10.02
C ASN A 68 -3.33 -1.85 -9.25
N TRP A 69 -3.69 -1.65 -7.99
CA TRP A 69 -4.39 -2.59 -7.15
C TRP A 69 -5.49 -1.85 -6.39
N ALA A 70 -6.62 -2.49 -6.16
CA ALA A 70 -7.67 -1.99 -5.29
C ALA A 70 -8.34 -3.17 -4.58
N SER A 71 -8.78 -2.95 -3.35
CA SER A 71 -9.71 -3.85 -2.70
C SER A 71 -11.04 -3.85 -3.44
N ILE A 72 -11.75 -4.98 -3.47
CA ILE A 72 -13.08 -5.14 -4.08
C ILE A 72 -14.06 -4.03 -3.64
N GLU A 73 -14.09 -3.71 -2.35
CA GLU A 73 -14.97 -2.69 -1.78
C GLU A 73 -14.45 -1.25 -1.96
N GLN A 74 -13.34 -1.08 -2.68
CA GLN A 74 -12.69 0.20 -2.98
C GLN A 74 -12.26 1.03 -1.75
N GLU A 75 -12.24 0.40 -0.57
CA GLU A 75 -11.79 0.99 0.69
C GLU A 75 -10.34 1.45 0.64
N LEU A 76 -9.50 0.74 -0.14
CA LEU A 76 -8.13 1.10 -0.43
C LEU A 76 -7.81 0.83 -1.91
N SER A 77 -7.21 1.80 -2.58
CA SER A 77 -6.52 1.58 -3.84
C SER A 77 -5.08 2.09 -3.80
N ILE A 78 -4.24 1.44 -4.59
CA ILE A 78 -2.81 1.68 -4.70
C ILE A 78 -2.48 1.77 -6.19
N THR A 79 -1.98 2.93 -6.62
CA THR A 79 -1.42 3.13 -7.95
C THR A 79 0.07 3.40 -7.83
N CYS A 80 0.89 2.63 -8.53
CA CYS A 80 2.34 2.81 -8.51
C CYS A 80 2.85 3.23 -9.90
N THR A 81 3.75 4.21 -9.91
CA THR A 81 4.54 4.60 -11.09
C THR A 81 6.01 4.54 -10.77
N SER A 82 6.83 4.31 -11.80
CA SER A 82 8.28 4.42 -11.71
C SER A 82 8.79 5.48 -12.68
N ASP A 83 9.79 6.24 -12.25
CA ASP A 83 10.49 7.20 -13.09
C ASP A 83 11.70 6.60 -13.84
N LYS A 84 11.92 5.28 -13.69
CA LYS A 84 13.08 4.52 -14.22
C LYS A 84 14.45 4.98 -13.74
N LYS A 85 14.50 5.78 -12.67
CA LYS A 85 15.74 6.24 -12.00
C LYS A 85 15.86 5.69 -10.58
N GLY A 86 14.98 4.76 -10.21
CA GLY A 86 14.94 4.16 -8.88
C GLY A 86 13.96 4.82 -7.92
N HIS A 87 13.15 5.77 -8.39
CA HIS A 87 12.06 6.35 -7.62
C HIS A 87 10.73 5.70 -8.01
N ILE A 88 9.91 5.41 -7.00
CA ILE A 88 8.59 4.83 -7.15
C ILE A 88 7.61 5.74 -6.41
N ALA A 89 6.61 6.28 -7.11
CA ALA A 89 5.53 7.01 -6.48
C ALA A 89 4.36 6.06 -6.24
N VAL A 90 3.95 5.91 -4.97
CA VAL A 90 2.84 5.08 -4.56
C VAL A 90 1.70 5.99 -4.14
N LYS A 91 0.72 6.18 -5.03
CA LYS A 91 -0.51 6.89 -4.73
C LYS A 91 -1.45 5.96 -3.98
N LEU A 92 -1.83 6.37 -2.77
CA LEU A 92 -2.76 5.66 -1.91
C LEU A 92 -4.07 6.45 -1.88
N MET A 93 -5.19 5.76 -2.11
CA MET A 93 -6.52 6.32 -2.01
C MET A 93 -7.32 5.50 -1.00
N PHE A 94 -7.84 6.16 0.01
CA PHE A 94 -8.68 5.58 1.03
C PHE A 94 -10.08 6.15 0.86
N SER A 95 -11.10 5.31 0.99
CA SER A 95 -12.47 5.78 0.83
C SER A 95 -13.43 5.14 1.82
N GLN A 96 -14.52 5.86 2.07
CA GLN A 96 -15.71 5.37 2.73
C GLN A 96 -16.91 5.94 1.98
N TYR A 97 -17.56 5.12 1.16
CA TYR A 97 -18.77 5.51 0.46
C TYR A 97 -20.03 5.18 1.24
N GLU A 98 -19.98 4.12 2.07
CA GLU A 98 -21.08 3.70 2.92
C GLU A 98 -20.94 4.22 4.35
N GLY A 99 -21.99 4.84 4.87
CA GLY A 99 -22.06 5.33 6.24
C GLY A 99 -22.66 6.74 6.35
N ALA A 100 -22.67 7.26 7.58
CA ALA A 100 -23.19 8.60 7.85
C ALA A 100 -22.30 9.72 7.31
N GLU A 101 -21.02 9.45 7.12
CA GLU A 101 -20.01 10.43 6.70
C GLU A 101 -19.18 9.85 5.55
N PRO A 102 -19.62 10.04 4.29
CA PRO A 102 -18.85 9.60 3.14
C PRO A 102 -17.63 10.50 2.94
N TRP A 103 -16.47 9.88 2.66
CA TRP A 103 -15.21 10.60 2.46
C TRP A 103 -14.26 9.84 1.54
N GLU A 104 -13.31 10.58 0.99
CA GLU A 104 -12.15 10.07 0.28
C GLU A 104 -10.90 10.85 0.71
N ALA A 105 -9.78 10.15 0.84
CA ALA A 105 -8.48 10.74 1.13
C ALA A 105 -7.44 10.17 0.16
N GLN A 106 -6.63 11.05 -0.43
CA GLN A 106 -5.56 10.66 -1.33
C GLN A 106 -4.22 11.22 -0.85
N VAL A 107 -3.20 10.39 -0.86
CA VAL A 107 -1.80 10.77 -0.57
C VAL A 107 -0.84 10.07 -1.52
N VAL A 108 0.37 10.57 -1.62
CA VAL A 108 1.46 9.92 -2.34
C VAL A 108 2.58 9.60 -1.36
N LEU A 109 3.06 8.37 -1.40
CA LEU A 109 4.21 7.88 -0.66
C LEU A 109 5.33 7.60 -1.68
N ASN A 110 6.44 8.34 -1.59
CA ASN A 110 7.58 8.15 -2.49
C ASN A 110 8.53 7.13 -1.90
N LEU A 111 8.89 6.12 -2.68
CA LEU A 111 9.76 5.03 -2.28
C LEU A 111 11.01 4.98 -3.17
N GLU A 112 12.07 4.40 -2.63
CA GLU A 112 13.26 4.05 -3.39
C GLU A 112 13.26 2.57 -3.74
N SER A 113 13.78 2.22 -4.91
CA SER A 113 13.87 0.83 -5.36
C SER A 113 14.64 -0.07 -4.38
N GLY A 114 15.61 0.49 -3.65
CA GLY A 114 16.41 -0.22 -2.64
C GLY A 114 15.60 -0.79 -1.46
N VAL A 115 14.42 -0.25 -1.16
CA VAL A 115 13.57 -0.77 -0.08
C VAL A 115 12.51 -1.79 -0.56
N MET A 116 12.37 -1.98 -1.87
CA MET A 116 11.31 -2.83 -2.44
C MET A 116 11.47 -4.31 -2.15
N GLU A 117 12.69 -4.83 -2.15
CA GLU A 117 12.92 -6.25 -1.79
C GLU A 117 12.46 -6.56 -0.36
N LYS A 118 12.76 -5.65 0.58
CA LYS A 118 12.34 -5.79 1.96
C LYS A 118 10.82 -5.64 2.08
N ALA A 119 10.25 -4.60 1.47
CA ALA A 119 8.80 -4.37 1.49
C ALA A 119 8.01 -5.56 0.91
N SER A 120 8.47 -6.15 -0.20
CA SER A 120 7.84 -7.33 -0.80
C SER A 120 7.88 -8.55 0.14
N LYS A 121 9.03 -8.81 0.79
CA LYS A 121 9.16 -9.89 1.77
C LYS A 121 8.25 -9.68 2.97
N ASP A 122 8.22 -8.46 3.51
CA ASP A 122 7.41 -8.11 4.68
C ASP A 122 5.91 -8.24 4.38
N ILE A 123 5.45 -7.77 3.22
CA ILE A 123 4.05 -7.90 2.77
C ILE A 123 3.66 -9.36 2.55
N LYS A 124 4.52 -10.15 1.90
CA LYS A 124 4.27 -11.58 1.71
C LYS A 124 4.15 -12.30 3.05
N ALA A 125 5.07 -12.05 3.98
CA ALA A 125 5.04 -12.65 5.31
C ALA A 125 3.81 -12.22 6.13
N PHE A 126 3.27 -11.04 5.87
CA PHE A 126 2.07 -10.55 6.52
C PHE A 126 0.81 -11.32 6.07
N PHE A 127 0.59 -11.47 4.75
CA PHE A 127 -0.63 -12.10 4.23
C PHE A 127 -0.58 -13.63 4.12
N HIS A 128 0.60 -14.25 3.97
CA HIS A 128 0.74 -15.72 3.78
C HIS A 128 1.22 -16.43 5.04
N ARG A 129 0.79 -15.94 6.20
CA ARG A 129 1.22 -16.48 7.49
C ARG A 129 0.68 -17.89 7.76
#